data_AF-A0A2E2VXC2-F1
#
_entry.id   AF-A0A2E2VXC2-F1
#
_cell.length_a   1.000
_cell.length_b   1.000
_cell.length_c   1.000
_cell.angle_alpha   90.00
_cell.angle_beta   90.00
_cell.angle_gamma   90.00
#
_symmetry.space_group_name_H-M   'P 1'
#
loop_
_entity.id
_entity.type
_entity.pdbx_description
1 polymer ?
#
loop_
_entity_poly.entity_id
_entity_poly.type
_entity_poly.pdbx_seq_one_letter_code
_entity_poly.pdbx_strand_id
1 'polypeptide(L)'
;MNEWIKILNKFLFQTQTNDLKYSTYPKEWSDLVLRISFGMGVPARIPWIAFITPEMKVSEGFYPVYLYYKESQTLILAYGISETMQYSKTWPEDIMSTHDTLTEHFGKKVARYGDSYVYKSYKIKFSENKIQYFDNDKKSLLSENIISSDLEEIVENYKKLLSIKSNSTPTSRHGVFYMEKQLEDFIIHNWNDTELGKKYKLIIKDGELLSQQYKTDIGFIDILVKDKETNSHVVIELKKNQTSDDTVGQVTRYMGWVKRKLNDKDVKGIIIAGAYDKKLEYALEYVENVNVFIYEVDFKLTEFKGII
;
A
#
# COMPACT_ATOMS: atom_id res chain seq x y z
N MET A 1 -17.11 11.02 -18.91
CA MET A 1 -17.44 10.29 -17.67
C MET A 1 -16.12 9.99 -16.98
N ASN A 2 -15.96 10.46 -15.75
CA ASN A 2 -14.77 10.23 -14.92
C ASN A 2 -14.48 8.72 -14.84
N GLU A 3 -13.22 8.30 -15.00
CA GLU A 3 -12.83 6.87 -14.98
C GLU A 3 -13.24 6.19 -13.67
N TRP A 4 -13.13 6.89 -12.54
CA TRP A 4 -13.59 6.36 -11.25
C TRP A 4 -15.08 6.05 -11.28
N ILE A 5 -15.88 6.95 -11.85
CA ILE A 5 -17.32 6.82 -11.87
C ILE A 5 -17.77 5.65 -12.74
N LYS A 6 -17.04 5.34 -13.81
CA LYS A 6 -17.28 4.11 -14.58
C LYS A 6 -17.09 2.87 -13.71
N ILE A 7 -16.02 2.82 -12.92
CA ILE A 7 -15.71 1.71 -12.01
C ILE A 7 -16.77 1.60 -10.90
N LEU A 8 -17.12 2.72 -10.27
CA LEU A 8 -18.09 2.78 -9.20
C LEU A 8 -19.50 2.40 -9.70
N ASN A 9 -19.92 2.90 -10.86
CA ASN A 9 -21.19 2.54 -11.48
C ASN A 9 -21.23 1.05 -11.83
N LYS A 10 -20.14 0.50 -12.39
CA LYS A 10 -20.01 -0.94 -12.66
C LYS A 10 -20.17 -1.76 -11.38
N PHE A 11 -19.50 -1.36 -10.31
CA PHE A 11 -19.62 -1.98 -8.99
C PHE A 11 -21.06 -1.95 -8.49
N LEU A 12 -21.69 -0.77 -8.45
CA LEU A 12 -23.06 -0.59 -7.97
C LEU A 12 -24.07 -1.41 -8.77
N PHE A 13 -24.00 -1.42 -10.11
CA PHE A 13 -24.86 -2.28 -10.91
C PHE A 13 -24.65 -3.76 -10.62
N GLN A 14 -23.39 -4.20 -10.50
CA GLN A 14 -23.10 -5.59 -10.17
C GLN A 14 -23.65 -6.00 -8.79
N THR A 15 -23.70 -5.08 -7.81
CA THR A 15 -24.33 -5.37 -6.51
C THR A 15 -25.81 -5.74 -6.59
N GLN A 16 -26.50 -5.38 -7.69
CA GLN A 16 -27.90 -5.73 -7.94
C GLN A 16 -28.07 -7.13 -8.55
N THR A 17 -26.97 -7.82 -8.82
CA THR A 17 -26.94 -9.17 -9.39
C THR A 17 -26.46 -10.20 -8.35
N ASN A 18 -26.40 -11.47 -8.77
CA ASN A 18 -25.76 -12.54 -8.00
C ASN A 18 -24.29 -12.78 -8.40
N ASP A 19 -23.71 -11.94 -9.26
CA ASP A 19 -22.31 -12.10 -9.70
C ASP A 19 -21.32 -11.63 -8.63
N LEU A 20 -20.53 -12.57 -8.11
CA LEU A 20 -19.53 -12.32 -7.08
C LEU A 20 -18.13 -12.05 -7.63
N LYS A 21 -17.93 -12.12 -8.96
CA LYS A 21 -16.61 -11.98 -9.59
C LYS A 21 -16.10 -10.55 -9.52
N TYR A 22 -14.86 -10.39 -9.08
CA TYR A 22 -14.20 -9.08 -9.01
C TYR A 22 -12.92 -9.00 -9.86
N SER A 23 -12.55 -10.07 -10.58
CA SER A 23 -11.31 -10.13 -11.36
C SER A 23 -11.24 -9.14 -12.52
N THR A 24 -12.37 -8.61 -12.97
CA THR A 24 -12.47 -7.63 -14.07
C THR A 24 -12.38 -6.18 -13.60
N TYR A 25 -12.18 -5.94 -12.29
CA TYR A 25 -11.94 -4.62 -11.73
C TYR A 25 -10.44 -4.32 -11.69
N PRO A 26 -10.05 -3.03 -11.72
CA PRO A 26 -8.66 -2.66 -11.54
C PRO A 26 -8.16 -3.15 -10.18
N LYS A 27 -6.88 -3.54 -10.13
CA LYS A 27 -6.22 -3.98 -8.89
C LYS A 27 -5.70 -2.81 -8.08
N GLU A 28 -5.61 -1.62 -8.67
CA GLU A 28 -4.99 -0.43 -8.11
C GLU A 28 -5.77 0.82 -8.52
N TRP A 29 -5.77 1.83 -7.64
CA TRP A 29 -6.33 3.16 -7.89
C TRP A 29 -5.53 4.20 -7.11
N SER A 30 -4.99 5.22 -7.79
CA SER A 30 -4.17 6.27 -7.16
C SER A 30 -3.08 5.65 -6.25
N ASP A 31 -2.33 4.68 -6.76
CA ASP A 31 -1.23 3.99 -6.07
C ASP A 31 -1.63 3.18 -4.82
N LEU A 32 -2.93 3.06 -4.55
CA LEU A 32 -3.49 2.19 -3.54
C LEU A 32 -3.96 0.90 -4.17
N VAL A 33 -3.78 -0.19 -3.45
CA VAL A 33 -4.30 -1.50 -3.81
C VAL A 33 -5.82 -1.47 -3.64
N LEU A 34 -6.55 -1.76 -4.71
CA LEU A 34 -7.99 -1.86 -4.69
C LEU A 34 -8.40 -3.29 -4.31
N ARG A 35 -9.28 -3.40 -3.33
CA ARG A 35 -9.92 -4.66 -2.95
C ARG A 35 -11.42 -4.50 -3.01
N ILE A 36 -12.09 -5.48 -3.61
CA ILE A 36 -13.53 -5.45 -3.82
C ILE A 36 -14.12 -6.75 -3.33
N SER A 37 -15.27 -6.68 -2.68
CA SER A 37 -16.04 -7.86 -2.34
C SER A 37 -17.52 -7.65 -2.59
N PHE A 38 -18.12 -8.63 -3.24
CA PHE A 38 -19.57 -8.78 -3.38
C PHE A 38 -20.12 -9.85 -2.43
N GLY A 39 -19.30 -10.42 -1.56
CA GLY A 39 -19.62 -11.58 -0.71
C GLY A 39 -18.81 -12.82 -1.07
N MET A 40 -18.92 -13.86 -0.23
CA MET A 40 -18.29 -15.17 -0.42
C MET A 40 -19.37 -16.25 -0.35
N GLY A 41 -19.57 -16.99 -1.46
CA GLY A 41 -20.63 -18.00 -1.59
C GLY A 41 -22.03 -17.41 -1.82
N VAL A 42 -22.38 -16.33 -1.11
CA VAL A 42 -23.65 -15.60 -1.27
C VAL A 42 -23.42 -14.10 -1.40
N PRO A 43 -24.32 -13.36 -2.08
CA PRO A 43 -24.24 -11.90 -2.15
C PRO A 43 -24.24 -11.24 -0.77
N ALA A 44 -23.27 -10.36 -0.54
CA ALA A 44 -23.15 -9.58 0.68
C ALA A 44 -24.30 -8.57 0.78
N ARG A 45 -24.78 -8.34 2.01
CA ARG A 45 -25.71 -7.24 2.31
C ARG A 45 -25.04 -5.87 2.17
N ILE A 46 -23.72 -5.83 2.40
CA ILE A 46 -22.87 -4.64 2.32
C ILE A 46 -21.65 -4.98 1.44
N PRO A 47 -21.77 -4.98 0.10
CA PRO A 47 -20.63 -5.01 -0.80
C PRO A 47 -19.74 -3.79 -0.58
N TRP A 48 -18.44 -3.93 -0.85
CA TRP A 48 -17.49 -2.86 -0.58
C TRP A 48 -16.32 -2.78 -1.56
N ILE A 49 -15.73 -1.58 -1.63
CA ILE A 49 -14.46 -1.30 -2.32
C ILE A 49 -13.52 -0.63 -1.30
N ALA A 50 -12.39 -1.24 -1.00
CA ALA A 50 -11.38 -0.73 -0.07
C ALA A 50 -10.12 -0.28 -0.82
N PHE A 51 -9.53 0.83 -0.38
CA PHE A 51 -8.30 1.41 -0.91
C PHE A 51 -7.18 1.25 0.12
N ILE A 52 -6.40 0.17 0.00
CA ILE A 52 -5.40 -0.20 1.00
C ILE A 52 -3.99 0.08 0.51
N THR A 53 -3.05 0.27 1.42
CA THR A 53 -1.63 0.23 1.04
C THR A 53 -1.20 -1.22 0.78
N PRO A 54 -0.10 -1.46 0.04
CA PRO A 54 0.43 -2.80 -0.19
C PRO A 54 0.71 -3.60 1.09
N GLU A 55 1.04 -2.91 2.20
CA GLU A 55 1.36 -3.52 3.49
C GLU A 55 0.13 -3.84 4.36
N MET A 56 -0.98 -3.16 4.13
CA MET A 56 -2.21 -3.39 4.90
C MET A 56 -3.06 -4.50 4.29
N LYS A 57 -3.88 -5.12 5.13
CA LYS A 57 -4.92 -6.06 4.70
C LYS A 57 -6.28 -5.49 5.07
N VAL A 58 -7.30 -5.87 4.31
CA VAL A 58 -8.70 -5.57 4.67
C VAL A 58 -9.06 -6.16 6.05
N SER A 59 -8.44 -7.28 6.42
CA SER A 59 -8.62 -7.91 7.75
C SER A 59 -7.84 -7.23 8.87
N GLU A 60 -6.89 -6.34 8.54
CA GLU A 60 -5.90 -5.81 9.49
C GLU A 60 -5.37 -4.47 8.96
N GLY A 61 -6.10 -3.39 9.25
CA GLY A 61 -5.74 -2.04 8.82
C GLY A 61 -6.85 -1.00 8.97
N PHE A 62 -6.54 0.23 8.59
CA PHE A 62 -7.49 1.32 8.45
C PHE A 62 -7.28 1.96 7.07
N TYR A 63 -8.37 2.24 6.36
CA TYR A 63 -8.30 2.59 4.94
C TYR A 63 -9.59 3.25 4.45
N PRO A 64 -9.54 4.13 3.43
CA PRO A 64 -10.74 4.59 2.76
C PRO A 64 -11.52 3.40 2.21
N VAL A 65 -12.84 3.41 2.38
CA VAL A 65 -13.70 2.33 1.91
C VAL A 65 -15.06 2.86 1.45
N TYR A 66 -15.52 2.39 0.31
CA TYR A 66 -16.91 2.47 -0.09
C TYR A 66 -17.69 1.27 0.46
N LEU A 67 -18.80 1.53 1.13
CA LEU A 67 -19.71 0.54 1.70
C LEU A 67 -21.11 0.76 1.13
N TYR A 68 -21.63 -0.21 0.39
CA TYR A 68 -22.97 -0.10 -0.19
C TYR A 68 -24.01 -0.87 0.62
N TYR A 69 -24.82 -0.17 1.40
CA TYR A 69 -25.91 -0.71 2.18
C TYR A 69 -27.13 -0.98 1.28
N LYS A 70 -27.29 -2.22 0.81
CA LYS A 70 -28.32 -2.60 -0.17
C LYS A 70 -29.74 -2.32 0.33
N GLU A 71 -30.03 -2.67 1.59
CA GLU A 71 -31.36 -2.52 2.19
C GLU A 71 -31.84 -1.07 2.20
N SER A 72 -30.94 -0.15 2.54
CA SER A 72 -31.24 1.28 2.56
C SER A 72 -30.90 1.99 1.25
N GLN A 73 -30.35 1.30 0.24
CA GLN A 73 -29.82 1.91 -0.98
C GLN A 73 -28.88 3.11 -0.71
N THR A 74 -28.01 2.97 0.29
CA THR A 74 -27.09 4.02 0.73
C THR A 74 -25.66 3.62 0.42
N LEU A 75 -24.93 4.45 -0.30
CA LEU A 75 -23.49 4.32 -0.49
C LEU A 75 -22.78 5.23 0.51
N ILE A 76 -21.94 4.65 1.36
CA ILE A 76 -21.11 5.39 2.30
C ILE A 76 -19.67 5.37 1.78
N LEU A 77 -19.03 6.53 1.72
CA LEU A 77 -17.58 6.66 1.70
C LEU A 77 -17.13 6.87 3.16
N ALA A 78 -16.24 6.01 3.66
CA ALA A 78 -15.89 5.95 5.07
C ALA A 78 -14.39 5.90 5.32
N TYR A 79 -14.01 6.39 6.50
CA TYR A 79 -12.76 6.07 7.17
C TYR A 79 -12.88 4.66 7.77
N GLY A 80 -12.54 3.65 6.96
CA GLY A 80 -12.69 2.25 7.31
C GLY A 80 -11.73 1.79 8.39
N ILE A 81 -12.23 0.93 9.28
CA ILE A 81 -11.45 0.19 10.28
C ILE A 81 -11.75 -1.30 10.09
N SER A 82 -10.70 -2.12 10.02
CA SER A 82 -10.86 -3.57 9.87
C SER A 82 -11.54 -4.19 11.09
N GLU A 83 -12.56 -5.02 10.84
CA GLU A 83 -13.34 -5.68 11.90
C GLU A 83 -12.67 -6.92 12.50
N THR A 84 -11.65 -7.47 11.82
CA THR A 84 -11.14 -8.81 12.13
C THR A 84 -9.98 -8.78 13.11
N MET A 85 -8.98 -7.92 12.88
CA MET A 85 -7.84 -7.76 13.75
C MET A 85 -7.65 -6.28 14.07
N GLN A 86 -7.41 -5.98 15.35
CA GLN A 86 -7.10 -4.63 15.78
C GLN A 86 -5.71 -4.26 15.26
N TYR A 87 -5.65 -3.30 14.33
CA TYR A 87 -4.38 -2.79 13.85
C TYR A 87 -3.77 -1.89 14.94
N SER A 88 -2.44 -1.95 15.12
CA SER A 88 -1.73 -1.19 16.16
C SER A 88 -1.85 0.33 16.01
N LYS A 89 -2.37 0.81 14.87
CA LYS A 89 -2.61 2.21 14.53
C LYS A 89 -4.02 2.36 13.92
N THR A 90 -4.61 3.54 14.03
CA THR A 90 -5.90 3.86 13.39
C THR A 90 -5.92 5.32 12.88
N TRP A 91 -7.07 5.80 12.41
CA TRP A 91 -7.31 7.20 12.06
C TRP A 91 -6.98 8.14 13.24
N PRO A 92 -6.46 9.35 13.00
CA PRO A 92 -6.18 10.33 14.03
C PRO A 92 -7.45 10.77 14.76
N GLU A 93 -7.25 11.25 15.99
CA GLU A 93 -8.33 11.56 16.94
C GLU A 93 -9.27 12.65 16.44
N ASP A 94 -8.77 13.60 15.65
CA ASP A 94 -9.56 14.63 15.01
C ASP A 94 -10.65 14.04 14.12
N ILE A 95 -10.32 13.07 13.26
CA ILE A 95 -11.30 12.34 12.44
C ILE A 95 -12.30 11.60 13.33
N MET A 96 -11.80 10.88 14.33
CA MET A 96 -12.64 10.07 15.22
C MET A 96 -13.61 10.91 16.08
N SER A 97 -13.24 12.14 16.42
CA SER A 97 -14.05 13.05 17.23
C SER A 97 -15.05 13.90 16.44
N THR A 98 -14.85 14.04 15.12
CA THR A 98 -15.64 14.95 14.26
C THR A 98 -16.63 14.25 13.34
N HIS A 99 -16.53 12.92 13.23
CA HIS A 99 -17.40 12.12 12.37
C HIS A 99 -18.15 11.10 13.20
N ASP A 100 -19.41 10.87 12.84
CA ASP A 100 -20.19 9.80 13.43
C ASP A 100 -19.63 8.44 12.97
N THR A 101 -19.63 7.48 13.88
CA THR A 101 -19.48 6.07 13.50
C THR A 101 -20.65 5.62 12.61
N LEU A 102 -20.50 4.55 11.84
CA LEU A 102 -21.62 4.03 11.06
C LEU A 102 -22.78 3.58 11.96
N THR A 103 -22.50 3.07 13.16
CA THR A 103 -23.56 2.69 14.10
C THR A 103 -24.38 3.90 14.55
N GLU A 104 -23.72 5.03 14.84
CA GLU A 104 -24.37 6.29 15.20
C GLU A 104 -25.12 6.89 14.01
N HIS A 105 -24.50 6.94 12.84
CA HIS A 105 -25.11 7.49 11.62
C HIS A 105 -26.42 6.79 11.26
N PHE A 106 -26.49 5.46 11.40
CA PHE A 106 -27.72 4.71 11.14
C PHE A 106 -28.66 4.63 12.34
N GLY A 107 -28.25 5.11 13.51
CA GLY A 107 -28.99 5.03 14.77
C GLY A 107 -29.27 3.59 15.23
N LYS A 108 -28.55 2.61 14.69
CA LYS A 108 -28.72 1.18 14.98
C LYS A 108 -27.44 0.41 14.70
N LYS A 109 -27.29 -0.74 15.37
CA LYS A 109 -26.20 -1.67 15.08
C LYS A 109 -26.23 -2.10 13.61
N VAL A 110 -25.14 -1.85 12.89
CA VAL A 110 -24.96 -2.30 11.51
C VAL A 110 -24.29 -3.67 11.46
N ALA A 111 -24.52 -4.40 10.37
CA ALA A 111 -24.02 -5.76 10.22
C ALA A 111 -22.49 -5.83 10.06
N ARG A 112 -21.87 -4.78 9.50
CA ARG A 112 -20.42 -4.68 9.28
C ARG A 112 -19.93 -3.23 9.34
N TYR A 113 -18.67 -3.04 9.71
CA TYR A 113 -17.95 -1.77 9.78
C TYR A 113 -18.57 -0.76 10.75
N GLY A 114 -19.21 -1.24 11.82
CA GLY A 114 -19.93 -0.38 12.76
C GLY A 114 -19.09 0.69 13.45
N ASP A 115 -17.80 0.39 13.67
CA ASP A 115 -16.84 1.29 14.32
C ASP A 115 -16.05 2.15 13.32
N SER A 116 -16.32 2.02 12.01
CA SER A 116 -15.75 2.93 11.01
C SER A 116 -16.49 4.27 11.04
N TYR A 117 -15.90 5.32 10.48
CA TYR A 117 -16.44 6.68 10.53
C TYR A 117 -16.95 7.14 9.16
N VAL A 118 -18.11 7.78 9.13
CA VAL A 118 -18.73 8.27 7.89
C VAL A 118 -18.00 9.50 7.39
N TYR A 119 -17.48 9.47 6.16
CA TYR A 119 -16.95 10.66 5.49
C TYR A 119 -18.02 11.34 4.64
N LYS A 120 -18.68 10.57 3.76
CA LYS A 120 -19.82 11.02 2.94
C LYS A 120 -20.86 9.92 2.79
N SER A 121 -22.13 10.33 2.65
CA SER A 121 -23.27 9.44 2.49
C SER A 121 -24.10 9.85 1.28
N TYR A 122 -24.40 8.89 0.40
CA TYR A 122 -25.15 9.11 -0.84
C TYR A 122 -26.31 8.15 -0.93
N LYS A 123 -27.51 8.68 -1.21
CA LYS A 123 -28.66 7.85 -1.57
C LYS A 123 -28.58 7.51 -3.05
N ILE A 124 -28.69 6.22 -3.36
CA ILE A 124 -28.53 5.71 -4.72
C ILE A 124 -29.91 5.40 -5.32
N LYS A 125 -30.18 5.90 -6.53
CA LYS A 125 -31.30 5.46 -7.35
C LYS A 125 -30.80 4.83 -8.64
N PHE A 126 -31.28 3.62 -8.92
CA PHE A 126 -31.02 2.94 -10.17
C PHE A 126 -32.10 3.29 -11.19
N SER A 127 -31.68 3.53 -12.41
CA SER A 127 -32.50 3.56 -13.62
C SER A 127 -31.91 2.56 -14.62
N GLU A 128 -32.66 2.18 -15.66
CA GLU A 128 -32.27 1.10 -16.58
C GLU A 128 -30.81 1.14 -17.04
N ASN A 129 -30.27 2.34 -17.33
CA ASN A 129 -28.90 2.51 -17.80
C ASN A 129 -28.05 3.52 -17.01
N LYS A 130 -28.56 4.06 -15.89
CA LYS A 130 -27.86 5.12 -15.14
C LYS A 130 -28.06 4.99 -13.64
N ILE A 131 -27.07 5.46 -12.90
CA ILE A 131 -27.14 5.62 -11.45
C ILE A 131 -27.20 7.12 -11.14
N GLN A 132 -28.11 7.48 -10.25
CA GLN A 132 -28.22 8.84 -9.71
C GLN A 132 -27.82 8.84 -8.24
N TYR A 133 -26.97 9.80 -7.89
CA TYR A 133 -26.46 10.02 -6.54
C TYR A 133 -27.20 11.20 -5.93
N PHE A 134 -27.75 11.04 -4.73
CA PHE A 134 -28.41 12.11 -4.00
C PHE A 134 -27.72 12.35 -2.68
N ASP A 135 -27.64 13.61 -2.28
CA ASP A 135 -27.27 14.01 -0.93
C ASP A 135 -28.31 13.45 0.06
N ASN A 136 -27.83 12.72 1.08
CA ASN A 136 -28.71 12.09 2.05
C ASN A 136 -29.47 13.11 2.91
N ASP A 137 -28.88 14.28 3.17
CA ASP A 137 -29.42 15.32 4.04
C ASP A 137 -30.32 16.30 3.26
N LYS A 138 -29.93 16.62 2.02
CA LYS A 138 -30.59 17.68 1.22
C LYS A 138 -31.51 17.16 0.13
N LYS A 139 -31.52 15.84 -0.13
CA LYS A 139 -32.26 15.17 -1.23
C LYS A 139 -31.99 15.77 -2.62
N SER A 140 -30.91 16.53 -2.77
CA SER A 140 -30.49 17.13 -4.04
C SER A 140 -29.70 16.13 -4.87
N LEU A 141 -29.91 16.16 -6.19
CA LEU A 141 -29.12 15.37 -7.14
C LEU A 141 -27.67 15.88 -7.15
N LEU A 142 -26.71 14.98 -6.98
CA LEU A 142 -25.28 15.25 -7.01
C LEU A 142 -24.70 14.94 -8.39
N SER A 143 -23.72 15.72 -8.81
CA SER A 143 -22.97 15.44 -10.03
C SER A 143 -21.90 14.37 -9.78
N GLU A 144 -21.58 13.60 -10.82
CA GLU A 144 -20.52 12.58 -10.78
C GLU A 144 -19.14 13.16 -10.39
N ASN A 145 -18.91 14.45 -10.66
CA ASN A 145 -17.67 15.14 -10.29
C ASN A 145 -17.54 15.31 -8.77
N ILE A 146 -18.64 15.55 -8.05
CA ILE A 146 -18.62 15.66 -6.58
C ILE A 146 -18.19 14.32 -5.97
N ILE A 147 -18.79 13.22 -6.45
CA ILE A 147 -18.46 11.87 -5.96
C ILE A 147 -16.98 11.51 -6.22
N SER A 148 -16.44 11.96 -7.35
CA SER A 148 -15.03 11.75 -7.68
C SER A 148 -14.11 12.60 -6.81
N SER A 149 -14.45 13.88 -6.62
CA SER A 149 -13.72 14.80 -5.74
C SER A 149 -13.70 14.33 -4.30
N ASP A 150 -14.81 13.80 -3.78
CA ASP A 150 -14.90 13.26 -2.43
C ASP A 150 -13.93 12.07 -2.26
N LEU A 151 -13.82 11.19 -3.26
CA LEU A 151 -12.85 10.10 -3.23
C LEU A 151 -11.41 10.63 -3.27
N GLU A 152 -11.11 11.55 -4.18
CA GLU A 152 -9.77 12.14 -4.32
C GLU A 152 -9.31 12.78 -3.01
N GLU A 153 -10.21 13.52 -2.33
CA GLU A 153 -9.92 14.17 -1.06
C GLU A 153 -9.63 13.17 0.06
N ILE A 154 -10.48 12.16 0.28
CA ILE A 154 -10.24 11.18 1.34
C ILE A 154 -8.98 10.34 1.07
N VAL A 155 -8.72 10.00 -0.19
CA VAL A 155 -7.51 9.26 -0.58
C VAL A 155 -6.27 10.11 -0.33
N GLU A 156 -6.27 11.36 -0.74
CA GLU A 156 -5.14 12.28 -0.53
C GLU A 156 -4.91 12.57 0.97
N ASN A 157 -5.97 12.69 1.76
CA ASN A 157 -5.86 12.86 3.21
C ASN A 157 -5.33 11.61 3.91
N TYR A 158 -5.80 10.42 3.51
CA TYR A 158 -5.28 9.14 4.00
C TYR A 158 -3.80 9.00 3.69
N LYS A 159 -3.44 9.27 2.44
CA LYS A 159 -2.08 9.41 1.95
C LYS A 159 -1.26 10.34 2.86
N LYS A 160 -1.68 11.60 3.05
CA LYS A 160 -0.99 12.58 3.90
C LYS A 160 -0.83 12.11 5.34
N LEU A 161 -1.85 11.51 5.94
CA LEU A 161 -1.81 10.95 7.29
C LEU A 161 -0.74 9.87 7.42
N LEU A 162 -0.72 8.94 6.46
CA LEU A 162 0.34 7.95 6.35
C LEU A 162 1.71 8.58 6.11
N SER A 163 1.76 9.83 5.62
CA SER A 163 2.96 10.67 5.46
C SER A 163 3.29 11.60 6.63
N ILE A 164 2.43 11.75 7.63
CA ILE A 164 2.69 12.60 8.81
C ILE A 164 3.15 11.76 10.02
N LYS A 165 2.62 10.54 10.19
CA LYS A 165 2.90 9.64 11.35
C LYS A 165 4.32 9.03 11.50
N SER A 166 5.30 9.52 10.76
CA SER A 166 6.73 9.11 10.73
C SER A 166 7.60 10.37 10.60
N ASN A 167 7.12 11.50 11.13
CA ASN A 167 7.90 12.72 11.25
C ASN A 167 9.03 12.53 12.27
N SER A 168 10.05 11.76 11.90
CA SER A 168 11.38 12.30 11.73
C SER A 168 11.48 12.83 10.29
N THR A 169 11.54 14.16 10.16
CA THR A 169 11.80 14.98 8.95
C THR A 169 10.79 14.94 7.77
N PRO A 170 10.42 16.12 7.18
CA PRO A 170 9.44 16.20 6.11
C PRO A 170 10.08 15.84 4.76
N THR A 171 9.89 14.61 4.32
CA THR A 171 9.95 14.26 2.90
C THR A 171 8.83 13.25 2.62
N SER A 172 7.74 13.77 2.03
CA SER A 172 6.62 13.09 1.37
C SER A 172 6.63 11.55 1.42
N ARG A 173 5.67 10.89 2.12
CA ARG A 173 5.54 9.42 2.06
C ARG A 173 4.91 8.81 0.82
N HIS A 174 4.30 9.62 -0.03
CA HIS A 174 4.01 9.20 -1.40
C HIS A 174 5.30 9.12 -2.23
N GLY A 175 6.25 10.02 -1.98
CA GLY A 175 7.62 9.88 -2.50
C GLY A 175 8.40 8.77 -1.80
N VAL A 176 8.08 8.43 -0.55
CA VAL A 176 8.79 7.39 0.23
C VAL A 176 8.61 6.00 -0.35
N PHE A 177 7.35 5.58 -0.52
CA PHE A 177 7.02 4.24 -1.02
C PHE A 177 7.28 4.09 -2.52
N TYR A 178 7.09 5.16 -3.29
CA TYR A 178 7.47 5.18 -4.71
C TYR A 178 8.99 5.05 -4.83
N MET A 179 9.78 5.71 -3.97
CA MET A 179 11.24 5.72 -4.10
C MET A 179 11.94 4.44 -3.63
N GLU A 180 11.42 3.68 -2.65
CA GLU A 180 12.04 2.37 -2.32
C GLU A 180 11.81 1.35 -3.43
N LYS A 181 10.57 1.23 -3.91
CA LYS A 181 10.28 0.37 -5.07
C LYS A 181 11.02 0.86 -6.33
N GLN A 182 11.06 2.17 -6.59
CA GLN A 182 11.81 2.71 -7.71
C GLN A 182 13.33 2.54 -7.54
N LEU A 183 13.85 2.63 -6.32
CA LEU A 183 15.25 2.36 -6.02
C LEU A 183 15.57 0.89 -6.29
N GLU A 184 14.70 -0.02 -5.85
CA GLU A 184 14.79 -1.43 -6.16
C GLU A 184 14.75 -1.67 -7.68
N ASP A 185 13.71 -1.19 -8.36
CA ASP A 185 13.54 -1.29 -9.82
C ASP A 185 14.74 -0.68 -10.56
N PHE A 186 15.26 0.46 -10.09
CA PHE A 186 16.44 1.12 -10.66
C PHE A 186 17.70 0.27 -10.47
N ILE A 187 17.94 -0.26 -9.27
CA ILE A 187 19.09 -1.13 -8.97
C ILE A 187 19.01 -2.40 -9.82
N ILE A 188 17.84 -3.03 -9.94
CA ILE A 188 17.62 -4.24 -10.74
C ILE A 188 17.81 -3.95 -12.22
N HIS A 189 17.22 -2.87 -12.74
CA HIS A 189 17.32 -2.50 -14.15
C HIS A 189 18.75 -2.19 -14.58
N ASN A 190 19.51 -1.51 -13.71
CA ASN A 190 20.88 -1.10 -13.96
C ASN A 190 21.89 -2.08 -13.31
N TRP A 191 21.48 -3.30 -12.94
CA TRP A 191 22.25 -4.19 -12.06
C TRP A 191 23.70 -4.34 -12.51
N ASN A 192 23.92 -4.63 -13.79
CA ASN A 192 25.25 -4.86 -14.37
C ASN A 192 26.18 -3.64 -14.30
N ASP A 193 25.63 -2.44 -14.19
CA ASP A 193 26.36 -1.18 -14.10
C ASP A 193 26.61 -0.73 -12.65
N THR A 194 26.02 -1.43 -11.67
CA THR A 194 26.22 -1.14 -10.24
C THR A 194 27.45 -1.86 -9.65
N GLU A 195 28.01 -1.33 -8.57
CA GLU A 195 29.02 -2.04 -7.76
C GLU A 195 28.49 -3.38 -7.21
N LEU A 196 27.18 -3.49 -6.98
CA LEU A 196 26.53 -4.74 -6.59
C LEU A 196 26.62 -5.77 -7.72
N GLY A 197 26.25 -5.41 -8.94
CA GLY A 197 26.28 -6.33 -10.07
C GLY A 197 27.67 -6.73 -10.51
N LYS A 198 28.71 -5.98 -10.13
CA LYS A 198 30.11 -6.44 -10.24
C LYS A 198 30.40 -7.62 -9.32
N LYS A 199 29.95 -7.57 -8.06
CA LYS A 199 30.26 -8.56 -7.00
C LYS A 199 29.25 -9.70 -6.88
N TYR A 200 28.00 -9.47 -7.26
CA TYR A 200 26.88 -10.36 -7.00
C TYR A 200 26.12 -10.71 -8.28
N LYS A 201 25.59 -11.94 -8.35
CA LYS A 201 24.75 -12.43 -9.45
C LYS A 201 23.29 -12.53 -9.01
N LEU A 202 22.39 -12.05 -9.86
CA LEU A 202 20.95 -12.25 -9.69
C LEU A 202 20.61 -13.75 -9.81
N ILE A 203 19.57 -14.16 -9.08
CA ILE A 203 18.99 -15.49 -9.08
C ILE A 203 17.88 -15.49 -10.12
N ILE A 204 18.11 -16.22 -11.20
CA ILE A 204 17.15 -16.42 -12.28
C ILE A 204 16.87 -17.93 -12.36
N LYS A 205 15.60 -18.29 -12.43
CA LYS A 205 15.17 -19.68 -12.57
C LYS A 205 14.11 -19.78 -13.65
N ASP A 206 14.30 -20.68 -14.62
CA ASP A 206 13.35 -20.90 -15.72
C ASP A 206 13.01 -19.60 -16.51
N GLY A 207 13.97 -18.67 -16.58
CA GLY A 207 13.80 -17.36 -17.22
C GLY A 207 13.12 -16.30 -16.35
N GLU A 208 12.69 -16.64 -15.13
CA GLU A 208 12.08 -15.71 -14.16
C GLU A 208 13.13 -15.13 -13.21
N LEU A 209 13.11 -13.80 -13.02
CA LEU A 209 13.93 -13.12 -12.03
C LEU A 209 13.33 -13.35 -10.63
N LEU A 210 13.99 -14.17 -9.82
CA LEU A 210 13.56 -14.44 -8.45
C LEU A 210 14.19 -13.47 -7.44
N SER A 211 15.30 -12.82 -7.80
CA SER A 211 16.05 -11.98 -6.87
C SER A 211 15.25 -10.82 -6.29
N GLN A 212 14.34 -10.22 -7.06
CA GLN A 212 13.56 -9.06 -6.64
C GLN A 212 12.32 -9.49 -5.87
N GLN A 213 12.04 -8.85 -4.73
CA GLN A 213 10.92 -9.19 -3.85
C GLN A 213 10.87 -10.71 -3.59
N TYR A 214 12.01 -11.28 -3.21
CA TYR A 214 12.16 -12.72 -3.05
C TYR A 214 11.22 -13.23 -1.95
N LYS A 215 10.24 -14.03 -2.36
CA LYS A 215 9.17 -14.51 -1.49
C LYS A 215 9.65 -15.57 -0.51
N THR A 216 9.32 -15.39 0.76
CA THR A 216 9.54 -16.36 1.84
C THR A 216 8.23 -16.73 2.53
N ASP A 217 8.26 -17.63 3.51
CA ASP A 217 7.10 -17.92 4.39
C ASP A 217 6.89 -16.87 5.49
N ILE A 218 7.83 -15.93 5.67
CA ILE A 218 7.80 -14.89 6.72
C ILE A 218 7.82 -13.45 6.19
N GLY A 219 7.68 -13.26 4.87
CA GLY A 219 7.73 -11.95 4.22
C GLY A 219 8.48 -11.98 2.88
N PHE A 220 8.88 -10.81 2.41
CA PHE A 220 9.64 -10.63 1.17
C PHE A 220 11.00 -10.02 1.50
N ILE A 221 12.05 -10.56 0.90
CA ILE A 221 13.38 -9.96 0.90
C ILE A 221 13.44 -9.02 -0.30
N ASP A 222 13.84 -7.77 -0.13
CA ASP A 222 13.88 -6.80 -1.24
C ASP A 222 14.74 -7.34 -2.39
N ILE A 223 16.02 -7.63 -2.14
CA ILE A 223 16.86 -8.30 -3.13
C ILE A 223 17.63 -9.47 -2.51
N LEU A 224 17.46 -10.68 -3.04
CA LEU A 224 18.26 -11.85 -2.71
C LEU A 224 19.19 -12.21 -3.86
N VAL A 225 20.50 -12.21 -3.63
CA VAL A 225 21.51 -12.50 -4.66
C VAL A 225 22.52 -13.53 -4.21
N LYS A 226 23.42 -13.93 -5.12
CA LYS A 226 24.56 -14.78 -4.82
C LYS A 226 25.87 -14.03 -5.01
N ASP A 227 26.76 -14.14 -4.04
CA ASP A 227 28.15 -13.74 -4.15
C ASP A 227 28.84 -14.52 -5.29
N LYS A 228 29.52 -13.81 -6.19
CA LYS A 228 30.12 -14.44 -7.37
C LYS A 228 31.35 -15.28 -7.01
N GLU A 229 32.07 -14.94 -5.95
CA GLU A 229 33.29 -15.63 -5.55
C GLU A 229 32.99 -16.81 -4.66
N THR A 230 32.18 -16.60 -3.63
CA THR A 230 31.90 -17.60 -2.60
C THR A 230 30.65 -18.43 -2.89
N ASN A 231 29.79 -17.96 -3.81
CA ASN A 231 28.47 -18.54 -4.08
C ASN A 231 27.52 -18.53 -2.86
N SER A 232 27.83 -17.74 -1.82
CA SER A 232 26.98 -17.54 -0.65
C SER A 232 25.81 -16.60 -0.99
N HIS A 233 24.68 -16.75 -0.30
CA HIS A 233 23.54 -15.84 -0.43
C HIS A 233 23.84 -14.50 0.22
N VAL A 234 23.30 -13.44 -0.37
CA VAL A 234 23.37 -12.08 0.17
C VAL A 234 21.96 -11.51 0.21
N VAL A 235 21.51 -11.18 1.41
CA VAL A 235 20.23 -10.53 1.69
C VAL A 235 20.47 -9.02 1.62
N ILE A 236 19.77 -8.33 0.73
CA ILE A 236 19.86 -6.87 0.59
C ILE A 236 18.52 -6.29 1.02
N GLU A 237 18.58 -5.35 1.96
CA GLU A 237 17.45 -4.58 2.49
C GLU A 237 17.63 -3.12 2.08
N LEU A 238 16.59 -2.53 1.49
CA LEU A 238 16.61 -1.17 1.00
C LEU A 238 15.87 -0.26 1.96
N LYS A 239 16.45 0.92 2.20
CA LYS A 239 15.83 2.02 2.91
C LYS A 239 16.12 3.29 2.14
N LYS A 240 15.12 3.97 1.63
CA LYS A 240 15.39 5.19 0.84
C LYS A 240 16.00 6.36 1.65
N ASN A 241 15.82 6.34 2.96
CA ASN A 241 15.99 7.49 3.86
C ASN A 241 17.00 7.12 4.95
N GLN A 242 17.09 7.96 5.98
CA GLN A 242 17.70 7.57 7.23
C GLN A 242 17.09 6.28 7.79
N THR A 243 17.96 5.34 8.15
CA THR A 243 17.59 4.09 8.81
C THR A 243 18.15 3.97 10.23
N SER A 244 17.62 3.02 11.03
CA SER A 244 17.91 2.76 12.44
C SER A 244 18.17 1.25 12.69
N ASP A 245 18.37 0.88 13.95
CA ASP A 245 18.51 -0.49 14.46
C ASP A 245 17.39 -1.47 14.02
N ASP A 246 16.18 -0.99 13.76
CA ASP A 246 15.06 -1.80 13.26
C ASP A 246 15.39 -2.53 11.94
N THR A 247 16.19 -1.90 11.08
CA THR A 247 16.61 -2.45 9.80
C THR A 247 17.64 -3.57 9.96
N VAL A 248 18.48 -3.50 10.99
CA VAL A 248 19.37 -4.62 11.37
C VAL A 248 18.53 -5.83 11.77
N GLY A 249 17.45 -5.61 12.53
CA GLY A 249 16.48 -6.67 12.86
C GLY A 249 15.83 -7.30 11.61
N GLN A 250 15.50 -6.49 10.61
CA GLN A 250 14.92 -6.99 9.35
C GLN A 250 15.91 -7.83 8.53
N VAL A 251 17.12 -7.32 8.29
CA VAL A 251 18.20 -8.04 7.59
C VAL A 251 18.53 -9.35 8.29
N THR A 252 18.78 -9.31 9.60
CA THR A 252 19.21 -10.49 10.36
C THR A 252 18.13 -11.56 10.43
N ARG A 253 16.85 -11.17 10.49
CA ARG A 253 15.70 -12.10 10.38
C ARG A 253 15.74 -12.87 9.05
N TYR A 254 15.96 -12.18 7.93
CA TYR A 254 16.02 -12.83 6.62
C TYR A 254 17.31 -13.62 6.39
N MET A 255 18.45 -13.17 6.90
CA MET A 255 19.67 -13.97 6.92
C MET A 255 19.47 -15.28 7.68
N GLY A 256 18.82 -15.23 8.85
CA GLY A 256 18.48 -16.43 9.62
C GLY A 256 17.54 -17.37 8.87
N TRP A 257 16.59 -16.80 8.12
CA TRP A 257 15.71 -17.57 7.23
C TRP A 257 16.49 -18.27 6.11
N VAL A 258 17.33 -17.55 5.38
CA VAL A 258 18.17 -18.07 4.30
C VAL A 258 19.09 -19.17 4.83
N LYS A 259 19.73 -18.94 5.97
CA LYS A 259 20.61 -19.93 6.62
C LYS A 259 19.92 -21.25 6.90
N ARG A 260 18.66 -21.21 7.35
CA ARG A 260 17.89 -22.42 7.68
C ARG A 260 17.24 -23.07 6.46
N LYS A 261 16.62 -22.27 5.59
CA LYS A 261 15.76 -22.76 4.50
C LYS A 261 16.51 -23.02 3.21
N LEU A 262 17.55 -22.24 2.94
CA LEU A 262 18.44 -22.42 1.78
C LEU A 262 19.76 -23.09 2.17
N ASN A 263 19.91 -23.49 3.44
CA ASN A 263 21.07 -24.19 4.00
C ASN A 263 22.41 -23.49 3.72
N ASP A 264 22.43 -22.16 3.82
CA ASP A 264 23.60 -21.34 3.55
C ASP A 264 24.14 -20.71 4.84
N LYS A 265 25.24 -21.28 5.37
CA LYS A 265 25.79 -20.87 6.67
C LYS A 265 26.54 -19.55 6.62
N ASP A 266 26.97 -19.14 5.43
CA ASP A 266 27.85 -17.99 5.16
C ASP A 266 27.06 -16.83 4.51
N VAL A 267 25.75 -16.79 4.77
CA VAL A 267 24.87 -15.71 4.32
C VAL A 267 25.37 -14.36 4.81
N LYS A 268 25.39 -13.38 3.90
CA LYS A 268 25.74 -11.98 4.19
C LYS A 268 24.50 -11.10 4.15
N GLY A 269 24.53 -10.00 4.90
CA GLY A 269 23.53 -8.95 4.86
C GLY A 269 24.10 -7.67 4.25
N ILE A 270 23.28 -6.96 3.50
CA ILE A 270 23.56 -5.61 3.03
C ILE A 270 22.36 -4.74 3.35
N ILE A 271 22.62 -3.58 3.97
CA ILE A 271 21.64 -2.50 4.11
C ILE A 271 22.06 -1.41 3.13
N ILE A 272 21.13 -0.95 2.29
CA ILE A 272 21.36 0.21 1.42
C ILE A 272 20.42 1.31 1.88
N ALA A 273 20.99 2.41 2.37
CA ALA A 273 20.24 3.49 2.99
C ALA A 273 20.53 4.86 2.38
N GLY A 274 19.59 5.80 2.40
CA GLY A 274 19.88 7.20 2.02
C GLY A 274 20.65 7.97 3.11
N ALA A 275 20.52 7.53 4.37
CA ALA A 275 21.28 8.01 5.52
C ALA A 275 21.21 6.98 6.67
N TYR A 276 21.88 7.23 7.79
CA TYR A 276 21.80 6.38 8.99
C TYR A 276 21.81 7.21 10.28
N ASP A 277 21.37 6.62 11.38
CA ASP A 277 21.46 7.20 12.72
C ASP A 277 22.49 6.48 13.61
N LYS A 278 22.73 7.02 14.81
CA LYS A 278 23.65 6.40 15.79
C LYS A 278 23.17 5.05 16.30
N LYS A 279 21.86 4.79 16.28
CA LYS A 279 21.33 3.49 16.74
C LYS A 279 21.72 2.40 15.76
N LEU A 280 21.68 2.68 14.46
CA LEU A 280 22.19 1.76 13.44
C LEU A 280 23.67 1.46 13.68
N GLU A 281 24.48 2.50 13.92
CA GLU A 281 25.92 2.35 14.21
C GLU A 281 26.16 1.41 15.40
N TYR A 282 25.52 1.68 16.54
CA TYR A 282 25.63 0.82 17.73
C TYR A 282 25.11 -0.60 17.50
N ALA A 283 24.03 -0.77 16.73
CA ALA A 283 23.49 -2.10 16.43
C ALA A 283 24.47 -2.94 15.58
N LEU A 284 25.20 -2.30 14.67
CA LEU A 284 26.16 -2.98 13.80
C LEU A 284 27.44 -3.41 14.51
N GLU A 285 27.83 -2.78 15.62
CA GLU A 285 29.03 -3.19 16.39
C GLU A 285 28.99 -4.65 16.84
N TYR A 286 27.78 -5.21 17.03
CA TYR A 286 27.59 -6.59 17.50
C TYR A 286 27.03 -7.53 16.42
N VAL A 287 26.80 -7.04 15.20
CA VAL A 287 26.23 -7.85 14.12
C VAL A 287 27.30 -8.13 13.06
N GLU A 288 27.75 -9.38 13.01
CA GLU A 288 28.70 -9.85 12.01
C GLU A 288 28.06 -10.01 10.62
N ASN A 289 28.89 -9.91 9.58
CA ASN A 289 28.51 -10.18 8.18
C ASN A 289 27.36 -9.31 7.64
N VAL A 290 27.16 -8.11 8.20
CA VAL A 290 26.25 -7.09 7.66
C VAL A 290 27.04 -5.85 7.27
N ASN A 291 26.92 -5.44 6.01
CA ASN A 291 27.54 -4.23 5.47
C ASN A 291 26.47 -3.16 5.18
N VAL A 292 26.84 -1.89 5.31
CA VAL A 292 25.96 -0.76 4.96
C VAL A 292 26.53 0.00 3.78
N PHE A 293 25.67 0.33 2.82
CA PHE A 293 25.95 1.25 1.73
C PHE A 293 25.05 2.46 1.87
N ILE A 294 25.62 3.65 1.67
CA ILE A 294 24.84 4.88 1.55
C ILE A 294 24.73 5.23 0.07
N TYR A 295 23.52 5.48 -0.40
CA TYR A 295 23.28 5.88 -1.78
C TYR A 295 22.93 7.37 -1.85
N GLU A 296 23.25 7.98 -2.98
CA GLU A 296 22.96 9.39 -3.27
C GLU A 296 22.31 9.49 -4.65
N VAL A 297 21.43 10.48 -4.84
CA VAL A 297 20.78 10.78 -6.13
C VAL A 297 21.29 12.13 -6.62
N ASP A 298 22.00 12.14 -7.75
CA ASP A 298 22.45 13.37 -8.43
C ASP A 298 21.57 13.64 -9.65
N PHE A 299 20.87 14.77 -9.66
CA PHE A 299 20.03 15.22 -10.78
C PHE A 299 20.60 16.49 -11.39
N LYS A 300 20.91 16.45 -12.69
CA LYS A 300 21.44 17.57 -13.46
C LYS A 300 20.55 17.86 -14.66
N LEU A 301 20.11 19.11 -14.78
CA LEU A 301 19.38 19.62 -15.93
C LEU A 301 20.24 20.64 -16.67
N THR A 302 20.45 20.41 -17.97
CA THR A 302 21.15 21.35 -18.85
C THR A 302 20.20 21.86 -19.92
N GLU A 303 20.15 23.18 -20.08
CA GLU A 303 19.35 23.82 -21.12
C GLU A 303 19.92 23.54 -22.51
N PHE A 304 19.08 23.11 -23.45
CA PHE A 304 19.47 23.02 -24.85
C PHE A 304 19.57 24.42 -25.44
N LYS A 305 20.79 24.90 -25.63
CA LYS A 305 21.05 26.12 -26.39
C LYS A 305 21.13 25.75 -27.88
N GLY A 306 20.02 25.91 -28.58
CA GLY A 306 19.98 25.72 -30.03
C GLY A 306 20.91 26.70 -30.75
N ILE A 307 21.53 26.24 -31.83
CA ILE A 307 22.23 27.11 -32.79
C ILE A 307 21.13 27.85 -33.57
N ILE A 308 21.01 29.16 -33.34
CA ILE A 308 20.27 30.08 -34.21
C ILE A 308 21.16 30.40 -35.40
#